data_AF-A0A2P8F628-F1
#
_entry.id   AF-A0A2P8F628-F1
#
_cell.length_a   1.000
_cell.length_b   1.000
_cell.length_c   1.000
_cell.angle_alpha   90.00
_cell.angle_beta   90.00
_cell.angle_gamma   90.00
#
_symmetry.space_group_name_H-M   'P 1'
#
loop_
_entity.id
_entity.type
_entity.pdbx_description
1 polymer ?
#
loop_
_entity_poly.entity_id
_entity_poly.type
_entity_poly.pdbx_seq_one_letter_code
_entity_poly.pdbx_strand_id
1 'polypeptide(L)'
;MMDGSTIAPPLGHNEEVATPGEVVAITDFAGLMGHRPAFEAAHAGDPEAGFFLSWPWLEAVLRESAQDWVVLGWRRIGAAGFDAVLPLAKTLRWSSSRGQLVSELTSAGRQGMSDRGGFICALEVEAVALADFARYLSGVGWSHLSLRHDAVPERLQRFANSFEAPEYQVTWP
;
A
#
# COMPACT_ATOMS: atom_id res chain seq x y z
N MET A 1 -24.88 58.72 8.56
CA MET A 1 -25.50 57.47 9.05
C MET A 1 -24.63 56.32 8.56
N MET A 2 -24.42 55.33 9.41
CA MET A 2 -23.37 54.33 9.34
C MET A 2 -23.61 53.30 8.23
N ASP A 3 -22.57 52.96 7.48
CA ASP A 3 -22.38 51.63 6.90
C ASP A 3 -20.98 51.20 7.34
N GLY A 4 -20.95 50.33 8.34
CA GLY A 4 -19.78 49.55 8.70
C GLY A 4 -20.09 48.09 8.39
N SER A 5 -19.61 47.60 7.26
CA SER A 5 -19.46 46.17 7.02
C SER A 5 -18.09 45.90 6.41
N THR A 6 -17.07 45.83 7.27
CA THR A 6 -15.79 45.21 6.91
C THR A 6 -16.01 43.71 6.87
N ILE A 7 -16.20 43.18 5.67
CA ILE A 7 -16.14 41.74 5.42
C ILE A 7 -14.67 41.34 5.52
N ALA A 8 -14.31 40.59 6.56
CA ALA A 8 -13.02 39.92 6.61
C ALA A 8 -12.93 38.92 5.44
N PRO A 9 -11.78 38.82 4.74
CA PRO A 9 -11.63 37.82 3.69
C PRO A 9 -11.72 36.42 4.32
N PRO A 10 -12.28 35.42 3.60
CA PRO A 10 -12.35 34.06 4.11
C PRO A 10 -10.92 33.56 4.37
N LEU A 11 -10.73 32.97 5.56
CA LEU A 11 -9.51 32.26 5.91
C LEU A 11 -9.24 31.23 4.82
N GLY A 12 -8.15 31.42 4.08
CA GLY A 12 -7.69 30.46 3.10
C GLY A 12 -7.60 29.09 3.76
N HIS A 13 -8.22 28.10 3.13
CA HIS A 13 -7.93 26.71 3.43
C HIS A 13 -6.42 26.56 3.32
N ASN A 14 -5.74 26.26 4.43
CA ASN A 14 -4.36 25.78 4.37
C ASN A 14 -4.40 24.55 3.47
N GLU A 15 -3.91 24.67 2.24
CA GLU A 15 -3.46 23.51 1.47
C GLU A 15 -2.35 22.88 2.31
N GLU A 16 -2.70 21.82 3.03
CA GLU A 16 -1.74 20.96 3.69
C GLU A 16 -0.81 20.45 2.59
N VAL A 17 0.41 21.00 2.54
CA VAL A 17 1.40 20.62 1.54
C VAL A 17 1.66 19.13 1.75
N ALA A 18 1.18 18.31 0.82
CA ALA A 18 1.34 16.86 0.89
C ALA A 18 2.82 16.54 1.11
N THR A 19 3.10 15.73 2.13
CA THR A 19 4.48 15.35 2.45
C THR A 19 5.06 14.59 1.25
N PRO A 20 6.13 15.09 0.61
CA PRO A 20 6.69 14.42 -0.55
C PRO A 20 7.36 13.11 -0.12
N GLY A 21 6.98 12.02 -0.80
CA GLY A 21 7.57 10.71 -0.58
C GLY A 21 7.91 10.00 -1.88
N GLU A 22 8.48 8.81 -1.73
CA GLU A 22 8.83 7.92 -2.82
C GLU A 22 8.47 6.48 -2.49
N VAL A 23 8.14 5.72 -3.54
CA VAL A 23 7.92 4.27 -3.46
C VAL A 23 9.20 3.55 -3.86
N VAL A 24 9.67 2.67 -2.98
CA VAL A 24 10.78 1.75 -3.21
C VAL A 24 10.22 0.35 -3.41
N ALA A 25 10.46 -0.23 -4.58
CA ALA A 25 10.07 -1.61 -4.87
C ALA A 25 11.20 -2.57 -4.55
N ILE A 26 10.95 -3.47 -3.61
CA ILE A 26 11.89 -4.51 -3.19
C ILE A 26 11.41 -5.83 -3.78
N THR A 27 12.22 -6.44 -4.65
CA THR A 27 11.85 -7.65 -5.41
C THR A 27 12.79 -8.83 -5.18
N ASP A 28 13.80 -8.68 -4.34
CA ASP A 28 14.73 -9.74 -4.00
C ASP A 28 15.01 -9.79 -2.50
N PHE A 29 15.40 -10.97 -2.04
CA PHE A 29 15.55 -11.26 -0.61
C PHE A 29 16.70 -10.46 0.03
N ALA A 30 17.76 -10.14 -0.72
CA ALA A 30 18.88 -9.35 -0.18
C ALA A 30 18.44 -7.90 0.09
N GLY A 31 17.68 -7.30 -0.83
CA GLY A 31 17.05 -6.00 -0.64
C GLY A 31 16.10 -5.99 0.54
N LEU A 32 15.27 -7.03 0.68
CA LEU A 32 14.37 -7.16 1.83
C LEU A 32 15.14 -7.17 3.15
N MET A 33 16.16 -8.03 3.26
CA MET A 33 17.03 -8.10 4.45
C MET A 33 17.72 -6.77 4.75
N GLY A 34 18.17 -6.04 3.72
CA GLY A 34 18.79 -4.72 3.86
C GLY A 34 17.84 -3.66 4.44
N HIS A 35 16.53 -3.83 4.25
CA HIS A 35 15.49 -2.94 4.77
C HIS A 35 14.83 -3.41 6.06
N ARG A 36 15.32 -4.49 6.69
CA ARG A 36 14.75 -5.03 7.92
C ARG A 36 14.48 -3.97 9.01
N PRO A 37 15.45 -3.11 9.38
CA PRO A 37 15.21 -2.15 10.47
C PRO A 37 14.12 -1.12 10.13
N ALA A 38 14.06 -0.71 8.86
CA ALA A 38 13.04 0.21 8.36
C ALA A 38 11.64 -0.43 8.40
N PHE A 39 11.56 -1.70 8.00
CA PHE A 39 10.32 -2.48 8.07
C PHE A 39 9.84 -2.66 9.52
N GLU A 40 10.72 -3.12 10.42
CA GLU A 40 10.38 -3.35 11.82
C GLU A 40 9.95 -2.06 12.53
N ALA A 41 10.58 -0.93 12.21
CA ALA A 41 10.18 0.39 12.71
C ALA A 41 8.79 0.82 12.21
N ALA A 42 8.50 0.62 10.91
CA ALA A 42 7.18 0.91 10.34
C ALA A 42 6.08 0.05 11.01
N HIS A 43 6.33 -1.26 11.17
CA HIS A 43 5.41 -2.18 11.81
C HIS A 43 5.10 -1.77 13.26
N ALA A 44 6.13 -1.40 14.02
CA ALA A 44 5.97 -0.94 15.40
C ALA A 44 5.20 0.40 15.52
N GLY A 45 5.22 1.22 14.47
CA GLY A 45 4.56 2.52 14.42
C GLY A 45 3.09 2.48 13.99
N ASP A 46 2.61 1.36 13.45
CA ASP A 46 1.22 1.19 13.00
C ASP A 46 0.44 0.31 13.99
N PRO A 47 -0.47 0.88 14.81
CA PRO A 47 -1.27 0.12 15.77
C PRO A 47 -2.19 -0.93 15.12
N GLU A 48 -2.51 -0.77 13.83
CA GLU A 48 -3.36 -1.68 13.08
C GLU A 48 -2.55 -2.80 12.40
N ALA A 49 -1.21 -2.71 12.41
CA ALA A 49 -0.34 -3.72 11.83
C ALA A 49 -0.31 -4.99 12.69
N GLY A 50 -1.12 -5.97 12.30
CA GLY A 50 -1.17 -7.28 12.96
C GLY A 50 0.10 -8.11 12.80
N PHE A 51 0.16 -9.24 13.51
CA PHE A 51 1.28 -10.19 13.47
C PHE A 51 1.63 -10.69 12.06
N PHE A 52 0.64 -10.84 11.17
CA PHE A 52 0.85 -11.31 9.80
C PHE A 52 1.50 -10.28 8.87
N LEU A 53 1.68 -9.05 9.36
CA LEU A 53 2.51 -8.02 8.73
C LEU A 53 3.84 -7.85 9.47
N SER A 54 4.11 -8.61 10.53
CA SER A 54 5.38 -8.51 11.25
C SER A 54 6.54 -9.06 10.43
N TRP A 55 7.74 -8.54 10.69
CA TRP A 55 8.95 -9.00 10.02
C TRP A 55 9.18 -10.52 10.13
N PRO A 56 9.13 -11.16 11.32
CA PRO A 56 9.39 -12.60 11.43
C PRO A 56 8.41 -13.44 10.60
N TRP A 57 7.15 -12.99 10.46
CA TRP A 57 6.16 -13.68 9.65
C TRP A 57 6.42 -13.50 8.15
N LEU A 58 6.52 -12.25 7.68
CA LEU A 58 6.67 -11.97 6.25
C LEU A 58 8.00 -12.47 5.72
N GLU A 59 9.08 -12.36 6.50
CA GLU A 59 10.38 -12.87 6.09
C GLU A 59 10.36 -14.40 5.91
N ALA A 60 9.70 -15.14 6.81
CA ALA A 60 9.49 -16.58 6.65
C ALA A 60 8.66 -16.91 5.39
N VAL A 61 7.51 -16.26 5.24
CA VAL A 61 6.58 -16.46 4.12
C VAL A 61 7.23 -16.14 2.76
N LEU A 62 7.94 -15.02 2.66
CA LEU A 62 8.57 -14.59 1.41
C LEU A 62 9.80 -15.43 1.06
N ARG A 63 10.54 -15.94 2.06
CA ARG A 63 11.68 -16.85 1.83
C ARG A 63 11.25 -18.20 1.29
N GLU A 64 10.12 -18.71 1.75
CA GLU A 64 9.59 -20.03 1.37
C GLU A 64 8.66 -19.97 0.14
N SER A 65 8.31 -18.78 -0.33
CA SER A 65 7.40 -18.57 -1.45
C SER A 65 7.95 -19.16 -2.75
N ALA A 66 7.18 -20.05 -3.38
CA ALA A 66 7.44 -20.49 -4.76
C ALA A 66 7.01 -19.45 -5.82
N GLN A 67 6.32 -18.39 -5.39
CA GLN A 67 5.82 -17.31 -6.24
C GLN A 67 6.71 -16.08 -6.11
N ASP A 68 6.86 -15.33 -7.20
CA ASP A 68 7.46 -14.01 -7.16
C ASP A 68 6.68 -13.08 -6.23
N TRP A 69 7.37 -12.10 -5.68
CA TRP A 69 6.77 -11.12 -4.79
C TRP A 69 7.37 -9.73 -5.03
N VAL A 70 6.72 -8.72 -4.47
CA VAL A 70 7.24 -7.37 -4.34
C VAL A 70 6.78 -6.81 -3.00
N VAL A 71 7.70 -6.22 -2.25
CA VAL A 71 7.38 -5.41 -1.09
C VAL A 71 7.56 -3.95 -1.50
N LEU A 72 6.49 -3.18 -1.49
CA LEU A 72 6.55 -1.74 -1.71
C LEU A 72 6.76 -1.05 -0.37
N GLY A 73 7.86 -0.33 -0.22
CA GLY A 73 8.05 0.60 0.89
C GLY A 73 7.77 2.02 0.43
N TRP A 74 7.08 2.81 1.25
CA TRP A 74 6.97 4.25 1.08
C TRP A 74 7.78 4.95 2.16
N ARG A 75 8.49 6.00 1.78
CA ARG A 75 9.22 6.85 2.70
C ARG A 75 9.16 8.30 2.27
N ARG A 76 9.27 9.21 3.24
CA ARG A 76 9.58 10.61 2.94
C ARG A 76 10.89 10.72 2.17
N ILE A 77 10.96 11.63 1.20
CA ILE A 77 12.21 11.85 0.43
C ILE A 77 13.36 12.17 1.38
N GLY A 78 14.47 11.44 1.24
CA GLY A 78 15.66 11.60 2.08
C GLY A 78 15.61 10.90 3.43
N ALA A 79 14.49 10.26 3.80
CA ALA A 79 14.42 9.42 4.99
C ALA A 79 15.07 8.05 4.73
N ALA A 80 15.66 7.47 5.78
CA ALA A 80 16.21 6.12 5.73
C ALA A 80 15.16 5.03 6.03
N GLY A 81 14.14 5.37 6.82
CA GLY A 81 13.07 4.46 7.24
C GLY A 81 11.89 4.42 6.27
N PHE A 82 11.03 3.41 6.43
CA PHE A 82 9.72 3.37 5.78
C PHE A 82 8.66 3.88 6.74
N ASP A 83 7.69 4.63 6.21
CA ASP A 83 6.50 5.06 6.94
C ASP A 83 5.27 4.26 6.49
N ALA A 84 5.34 3.57 5.34
CA ALA A 84 4.33 2.60 4.92
C ALA A 84 4.95 1.42 4.16
N VAL A 85 4.30 0.25 4.22
CA VAL A 85 4.73 -0.96 3.53
C VAL A 85 3.52 -1.74 2.99
N LEU A 86 3.61 -2.20 1.75
CA LEU A 86 2.63 -3.07 1.10
C LEU A 86 3.31 -4.33 0.50
N PRO A 87 3.21 -5.48 1.17
CA PRO A 87 3.74 -6.75 0.67
C PRO A 87 2.76 -7.45 -0.28
N LEU A 88 3.19 -7.71 -1.52
CA LEU A 88 2.38 -8.35 -2.57
C LEU A 88 3.05 -9.60 -3.14
N ALA A 89 2.26 -10.65 -3.36
CA ALA A 89 2.63 -11.82 -4.15
C ALA A 89 2.17 -11.62 -5.60
N LYS A 90 3.00 -12.07 -6.55
CA LYS A 90 2.76 -12.03 -7.98
C LYS A 90 2.45 -13.43 -8.46
N THR A 91 1.35 -13.59 -9.18
CA THR A 91 1.00 -14.89 -9.77
C THR A 91 0.61 -14.71 -11.23
N LEU A 92 1.01 -15.67 -12.07
CA LEU A 92 0.47 -15.82 -13.41
C LEU A 92 -0.50 -17.00 -13.40
N ARG A 93 -1.74 -16.73 -13.76
CA ARG A 93 -2.81 -17.74 -13.76
C ARG A 93 -3.47 -17.82 -15.12
N TRP A 94 -3.76 -19.02 -15.58
CA TRP A 94 -4.64 -19.20 -16.73
C TRP A 94 -6.09 -18.88 -16.36
N SER A 95 -6.71 -17.93 -17.06
CA SER A 95 -8.14 -17.63 -16.93
C SER A 95 -8.93 -18.38 -17.99
N SER A 96 -9.65 -19.42 -17.59
CA SER A 96 -10.49 -20.19 -18.53
C SER A 96 -11.62 -19.36 -19.14
N SER A 97 -12.17 -18.39 -18.40
CA SER A 97 -13.23 -17.51 -18.89
C SER A 97 -12.75 -16.48 -19.91
N ARG A 98 -11.47 -16.05 -19.80
CA ARG A 98 -10.85 -15.10 -20.75
C ARG A 98 -9.98 -15.78 -21.80
N GLY A 99 -9.72 -17.09 -21.68
CA GLY A 99 -8.86 -17.85 -22.60
C GLY A 99 -7.41 -17.35 -22.65
N GLN A 100 -6.89 -16.74 -21.58
CA GLN A 100 -5.56 -16.13 -21.58
C GLN A 100 -4.87 -16.22 -20.21
N LEU A 101 -3.55 -16.01 -20.20
CA LEU A 101 -2.76 -15.83 -18.97
C LEU A 101 -3.07 -14.46 -18.37
N VAL A 102 -3.29 -14.41 -17.07
CA VAL A 102 -3.64 -13.21 -16.31
C VAL A 102 -2.61 -13.01 -15.20
N SER A 103 -2.05 -11.81 -15.12
CA SER A 103 -1.17 -11.38 -14.02
C SER A 103 -2.03 -10.91 -12.84
N GLU A 104 -1.81 -11.53 -11.69
CA GLU A 104 -2.53 -11.26 -10.46
C GLU A 104 -1.56 -10.79 -9.36
N LEU A 105 -1.96 -9.74 -8.64
CA LEU A 105 -1.34 -9.29 -7.41
C LEU A 105 -2.26 -9.62 -6.24
N THR A 106 -1.69 -10.25 -5.21
CA THR A 106 -2.42 -10.58 -3.97
C THR A 106 -1.60 -10.20 -2.75
N SER A 107 -2.21 -10.06 -1.58
CA SER A 107 -1.47 -9.83 -0.34
C SER A 107 -0.48 -10.97 -0.07
N ALA A 108 0.81 -10.67 0.11
CA ALA A 108 1.85 -11.70 0.21
C ALA A 108 1.77 -12.54 1.49
N GLY A 109 1.10 -12.06 2.54
CA GLY A 109 0.91 -12.79 3.81
C GLY A 109 0.10 -14.09 3.71
N ARG A 110 -0.39 -14.43 2.51
CA ARG A 110 -1.31 -15.54 2.24
C ARG A 110 -0.65 -16.89 1.94
N GLN A 111 0.67 -16.99 1.71
CA GLN A 111 1.28 -18.31 1.46
C GLN A 111 1.23 -19.11 2.77
N GLY A 112 0.40 -20.16 2.81
CA GLY A 112 0.32 -21.06 3.97
C GLY A 112 -1.03 -21.05 4.67
N MET A 113 -1.39 -20.02 5.47
CA MET A 113 -2.40 -20.20 6.52
C MET A 113 -2.99 -18.94 7.18
N SER A 114 -2.79 -17.72 6.64
CA SER A 114 -3.30 -16.49 7.29
C SER A 114 -4.54 -15.91 6.60
N ASP A 115 -5.50 -15.49 7.43
CA ASP A 115 -6.71 -14.77 7.09
C ASP A 115 -6.54 -13.24 7.19
N ARG A 116 -5.32 -12.73 7.34
CA ARG A 116 -5.05 -11.30 7.54
C ARG A 116 -3.81 -10.83 6.78
N GLY A 117 -4.01 -9.90 5.87
CA GLY A 117 -2.97 -9.18 5.13
C GLY A 117 -3.18 -7.66 5.21
N GLY A 118 -2.57 -6.89 4.31
CA GLY A 118 -2.87 -5.46 4.17
C GLY A 118 -1.63 -4.58 4.15
N PHE A 119 -1.79 -3.37 4.69
CA PHE A 119 -0.77 -2.33 4.72
C PHE A 119 -0.18 -2.19 6.12
N ILE A 120 1.10 -1.85 6.19
CA ILE A 120 1.64 -1.11 7.32
C ILE A 120 1.60 0.36 6.90
N CYS A 121 1.07 1.25 7.72
CA CYS A 121 1.05 2.66 7.40
C CYS A 121 0.95 3.56 8.64
N ALA A 122 1.85 4.52 8.75
CA ALA A 122 1.71 5.60 9.72
C ALA A 122 0.54 6.51 9.34
N LEU A 123 -0.29 6.87 10.34
CA LEU A 123 -1.53 7.61 10.14
C LEU A 123 -1.29 8.97 9.46
N GLU A 124 -0.19 9.63 9.77
CA GLU A 124 0.16 10.97 9.27
C GLU A 124 0.45 11.01 7.77
N VAL A 125 0.79 9.87 7.17
CA VAL A 125 1.14 9.77 5.75
C VAL A 125 0.22 8.82 4.98
N GLU A 126 -0.83 8.29 5.60
CA GLU A 126 -1.65 7.23 5.01
C GLU A 126 -2.22 7.62 3.65
N ALA A 127 -2.86 8.79 3.55
CA ALA A 127 -3.46 9.23 2.30
C ALA A 127 -2.45 9.33 1.15
N VAL A 128 -1.27 9.92 1.41
CA VAL A 128 -0.23 10.10 0.37
C VAL A 128 0.46 8.79 0.02
N ALA A 129 0.77 7.94 1.01
CA ALA A 129 1.42 6.65 0.78
C ALA A 129 0.51 5.70 -0.02
N LEU A 130 -0.78 5.63 0.31
CA LEU A 130 -1.74 4.82 -0.45
C LEU A 130 -1.91 5.33 -1.89
N ALA A 131 -1.95 6.64 -2.10
CA ALA A 131 -2.03 7.23 -3.43
C ALA A 131 -0.76 6.94 -4.27
N ASP A 132 0.41 7.03 -3.64
CA ASP A 132 1.68 6.74 -4.30
C ASP A 132 1.83 5.24 -4.64
N PHE A 133 1.37 4.34 -3.76
CA PHE A 133 1.30 2.91 -4.06
C PHE A 133 0.34 2.63 -5.22
N ALA A 134 -0.84 3.25 -5.26
CA ALA A 134 -1.79 3.07 -6.36
C ALA A 134 -1.18 3.54 -7.68
N ARG A 135 -0.58 4.73 -7.70
CA ARG A 135 0.11 5.28 -8.88
C ARG A 135 1.26 4.38 -9.34
N TYR A 136 2.08 3.90 -8.41
CA TYR A 136 3.15 2.96 -8.74
C TYR A 136 2.57 1.71 -9.41
N LEU A 137 1.56 1.09 -8.78
CA LEU A 137 0.93 -0.14 -9.26
C LEU A 137 0.25 0.03 -10.62
N SER A 138 -0.36 1.18 -10.90
CA SER A 138 -0.92 1.49 -12.22
C SER A 138 0.12 1.39 -13.35
N GLY A 139 1.40 1.62 -13.05
CA GLY A 139 2.50 1.50 -14.00
C GLY A 139 3.09 0.09 -14.20
N VAL A 140 2.72 -0.91 -13.39
CA VAL A 140 3.41 -2.23 -13.36
C VAL A 140 2.74 -3.30 -14.24
N GLY A 141 1.55 -3.03 -14.82
CA GLY A 141 0.92 -3.92 -15.80
C GLY A 141 0.34 -5.22 -15.22
N TRP A 142 -0.49 -5.12 -14.19
CA TRP A 142 -1.27 -6.24 -13.65
C TRP A 142 -2.69 -6.27 -14.23
N SER A 143 -3.33 -7.44 -14.21
CA SER A 143 -4.71 -7.61 -14.68
C SER A 143 -5.74 -7.72 -13.55
N HIS A 144 -5.34 -8.22 -12.38
CA HIS A 144 -6.17 -8.25 -11.19
C HIS A 144 -5.35 -7.95 -9.92
N LEU A 145 -5.90 -7.12 -9.03
CA LEU A 145 -5.35 -6.85 -7.70
C LEU A 145 -6.39 -7.26 -6.66
N SER A 146 -6.02 -8.18 -5.77
CA SER A 146 -6.90 -8.76 -4.76
C SER A 146 -6.27 -8.60 -3.39
N LEU A 147 -6.73 -7.59 -2.64
CA LEU A 147 -6.33 -7.33 -1.25
C LEU A 147 -7.41 -7.83 -0.29
N ARG A 148 -7.84 -9.08 -0.46
CA ARG A 148 -8.83 -9.68 0.44
C ARG A 148 -8.24 -9.84 1.84
N HIS A 149 -9.11 -9.71 2.83
CA HIS A 149 -8.78 -9.90 4.25
C HIS A 149 -7.76 -8.91 4.82
N ASP A 150 -7.79 -7.67 4.34
CA ASP A 150 -7.18 -6.58 5.09
C ASP A 150 -7.89 -6.40 6.44
N ALA A 151 -7.13 -6.08 7.49
CA ALA A 151 -7.66 -5.85 8.82
C ALA A 151 -8.38 -4.50 8.96
N VAL A 152 -8.17 -3.57 8.01
CA VAL A 152 -8.65 -2.18 8.07
C VAL A 152 -9.42 -1.82 6.78
N PRO A 153 -10.75 -2.06 6.73
CA PRO A 153 -11.56 -1.82 5.54
C PRO A 153 -11.52 -0.37 5.02
N GLU A 154 -11.43 0.61 5.92
CA GLU A 154 -11.36 2.02 5.57
C GLU A 154 -10.09 2.35 4.77
N ARG A 155 -8.96 1.73 5.15
CA ARG A 155 -7.67 1.88 4.46
C ARG A 155 -7.74 1.30 3.05
N LEU A 156 -8.36 0.14 2.89
CA LEU A 156 -8.64 -0.45 1.56
C LEU A 156 -9.51 0.47 0.70
N GLN A 157 -10.54 1.07 1.28
CA GLN A 157 -11.42 1.97 0.52
C GLN A 157 -10.68 3.21 0.04
N ARG A 158 -9.85 3.82 0.90
CA ARG A 158 -8.97 4.94 0.52
C ARG A 158 -8.01 4.53 -0.59
N PHE A 159 -7.36 3.38 -0.46
CA PHE A 159 -6.46 2.87 -1.47
C PHE A 159 -7.15 2.60 -2.81
N ALA A 160 -8.35 1.98 -2.79
CA ALA A 160 -9.14 1.73 -3.99
C ALA A 160 -9.57 3.04 -4.67
N ASN A 161 -9.89 4.08 -3.89
CA ASN A 161 -10.26 5.40 -4.41
C ASN A 161 -9.07 6.16 -5.03
N SER A 162 -7.83 5.74 -4.78
CA SER A 162 -6.64 6.33 -5.39
C SER A 162 -6.38 5.86 -6.83
N PHE A 163 -7.12 4.87 -7.32
CA PHE A 163 -7.05 4.43 -8.71
C PHE A 163 -7.96 5.28 -9.60
N GLU A 164 -7.47 5.68 -10.78
CA GLU A 164 -8.22 6.52 -11.71
C GLU A 164 -9.35 5.74 -12.41
N ALA A 165 -10.59 6.22 -12.30
CA ALA A 165 -11.69 5.74 -13.11
C ALA A 165 -11.62 6.32 -14.54
N PRO A 166 -12.06 5.60 -15.59
CA PRO A 166 -12.73 4.30 -15.56
C PRO A 166 -11.79 3.10 -15.76
N GLU A 167 -10.47 3.28 -15.67
CA GLU A 167 -9.49 2.24 -16.02
C GLU A 167 -9.60 1.00 -15.13
N TYR A 168 -10.06 1.17 -13.89
CA TYR A 168 -10.19 0.12 -12.90
C TYR A 168 -11.65 -0.10 -12.47
N GLN A 169 -12.06 -1.36 -12.41
CA GLN A 169 -13.32 -1.77 -11.79
C GLN A 169 -13.04 -2.33 -10.39
N VAL A 170 -13.57 -1.65 -9.37
CA VAL A 170 -13.46 -2.08 -7.97
C VAL A 170 -14.69 -2.91 -7.59
N THR A 171 -14.47 -4.03 -6.91
CA THR A 171 -15.53 -4.92 -6.40
C THR A 171 -15.30 -5.22 -4.93
N TRP A 172 -16.32 -5.04 -4.10
CA TRP A 172 -16.33 -5.41 -2.69
C TRP A 172 -17.04 -6.77 -2.51
N PRO A 173 -16.64 -7.59 -1.51
CA PRO A 173 -17.33 -8.84 -1.18
C PRO A 173 -18.75 -8.63 -0.65
#